data_AF-A0A0W8F0R5-F1
#
_entry.id   AF-A0A0W8F0R5-F1
#
_cell.length_a   1.000
_cell.length_b   1.000
_cell.length_c   1.000
_cell.angle_alpha   90.00
_cell.angle_beta   90.00
_cell.angle_gamma   90.00
#
_symmetry.space_group_name_H-M   'P 1'
#
loop_
_entity.id
_entity.type
_entity.pdbx_description
1 polymer ?
#
loop_
_entity_poly.entity_id
_entity_poly.type
_entity_poly.pdbx_seq_one_letter_code
_entity_poly.pdbx_strand_id
1 'polypeptide(L)'
;MTLRSGIKPGALLLVLIAILLFAGCTQPAGDATPTVTPTPTVPATPAPDTGALKAEVALLAAAFADEVDGAALATVLAEGPDSTAFAPVLGQLVALKASDPRISYVYTLEQQNGTVRFIVDANYGLPDGSAYLQEYPDAPDELKVPVTAPVGAGPYTDSWGTFVSGFAPVQTGLDDTIVLIGVDIRV
;
A
#
# COMPACT_ATOMS: atom_id res chain seq x y z
N MET A 1 0.62 43.98 -46.01
CA MET A 1 0.58 42.89 -47.00
C MET A 1 0.22 41.62 -46.24
N THR A 2 -1.05 41.25 -46.32
CA THR A 2 -1.66 40.06 -45.72
C THR A 2 -1.34 38.82 -46.54
N LEU A 3 -1.13 37.66 -45.92
CA LEU A 3 -1.73 36.40 -46.37
C LEU A 3 -1.67 35.32 -45.28
N ARG A 4 -2.87 34.81 -45.01
CA ARG A 4 -3.23 33.65 -44.18
C ARG A 4 -3.06 32.36 -44.98
N SER A 5 -3.36 31.25 -44.29
CA SER A 5 -3.82 29.94 -44.81
C SER A 5 -2.68 28.95 -45.07
N GLY A 6 -2.58 27.77 -44.43
CA GLY A 6 -3.59 26.87 -43.89
C GLY A 6 -3.84 25.74 -44.90
N ILE A 7 -3.49 24.49 -44.57
CA ILE A 7 -4.06 23.21 -45.08
C ILE A 7 -3.60 22.07 -44.14
N LYS A 8 -4.58 21.36 -43.56
CA LYS A 8 -4.58 19.93 -43.15
C LYS A 8 -5.78 19.32 -43.91
N PRO A 9 -6.08 18.00 -43.85
CA PRO A 9 -5.28 16.77 -43.96
C PRO A 9 -5.86 15.83 -45.05
N GLY A 10 -5.27 14.65 -45.24
CA GLY A 10 -5.99 13.46 -45.73
C GLY A 10 -5.50 12.86 -47.05
N ALA A 11 -5.91 11.60 -47.26
CA ALA A 11 -5.66 10.73 -48.41
C ALA A 11 -4.25 10.07 -48.41
N LEU A 12 -4.04 8.79 -48.69
CA LEU A 12 -4.89 7.71 -49.16
C LEU A 12 -4.00 6.46 -49.28
N LEU A 13 -4.53 5.35 -48.76
CA LEU A 13 -4.28 3.93 -49.07
C LEU A 13 -3.70 3.62 -50.47
N LEU A 14 -2.77 2.66 -50.59
CA LEU A 14 -2.56 1.69 -51.71
C LEU A 14 -1.29 0.83 -51.41
N VAL A 15 -1.39 -0.47 -51.06
CA VAL A 15 -1.51 -1.71 -51.89
C VAL A 15 -0.19 -2.17 -52.55
N LEU A 16 0.19 -3.43 -52.29
CA LEU A 16 0.83 -4.43 -53.19
C LEU A 16 1.07 -5.72 -52.35
N ILE A 17 0.35 -6.86 -52.45
CA ILE A 17 0.08 -7.90 -53.49
C ILE A 17 1.32 -8.68 -53.99
N ALA A 18 1.36 -10.00 -53.71
CA ALA A 18 1.56 -11.15 -54.65
C ALA A 18 1.77 -12.48 -53.87
N ILE A 19 0.82 -13.44 -53.77
CA ILE A 19 0.34 -14.54 -54.67
C ILE A 19 1.26 -15.79 -54.73
N LEU A 20 0.70 -16.99 -54.42
CA LEU A 20 0.62 -18.25 -55.26
C LEU A 20 0.46 -19.50 -54.36
N LEU A 21 -0.76 -20.07 -54.24
CA LEU A 21 -1.33 -21.23 -54.97
C LEU A 21 -0.67 -22.59 -54.68
N PHE A 22 -1.44 -23.57 -54.20
CA PHE A 22 -1.56 -24.92 -54.81
C PHE A 22 -2.70 -25.75 -54.18
N ALA A 23 -3.44 -26.41 -55.10
CA ALA A 23 -4.07 -27.73 -55.02
C ALA A 23 -5.18 -28.00 -53.97
N GLY A 24 -6.40 -28.21 -54.49
CA GLY A 24 -7.49 -28.83 -53.75
C GLY A 24 -7.41 -30.35 -53.71
N CYS A 25 -8.02 -30.92 -52.66
CA CYS A 25 -8.61 -32.25 -52.65
C CYS A 25 -9.91 -32.18 -51.84
N THR A 26 -11.02 -32.55 -52.49
CA THR A 26 -12.34 -32.73 -51.91
C THR A 26 -12.34 -33.99 -51.02
N GLN A 27 -12.84 -33.92 -49.79
CA GLN A 27 -13.00 -35.10 -48.91
C GLN A 27 -14.45 -35.17 -48.37
N PRO A 28 -15.08 -36.36 -48.34
CA PRO A 28 -16.48 -36.50 -47.96
C PRO A 28 -16.69 -36.50 -46.43
N ALA A 29 -17.93 -36.18 -46.05
CA ALA A 29 -18.41 -36.05 -44.69
C ALA A 29 -18.12 -37.27 -43.81
N GLY A 30 -17.45 -37.02 -42.69
CA GLY A 30 -17.41 -37.91 -41.53
C GLY A 30 -18.06 -37.19 -40.35
N ASP A 31 -19.00 -37.87 -39.70
CA ASP A 31 -19.62 -37.45 -38.46
C ASP A 31 -18.55 -37.17 -37.40
N ALA A 32 -18.41 -35.90 -37.03
CA ALA A 32 -17.61 -35.46 -35.88
C ALA A 32 -18.54 -34.75 -34.89
N THR A 33 -18.77 -35.41 -33.76
CA THR A 33 -19.30 -34.84 -32.52
C THR A 33 -18.68 -33.46 -32.26
N PRO A 34 -19.43 -32.44 -31.82
CA PRO A 34 -18.84 -31.15 -31.50
C PRO A 34 -17.88 -31.31 -30.31
N THR A 35 -16.58 -31.37 -30.59
CA THR A 35 -15.53 -31.20 -29.59
C THR A 35 -15.64 -29.78 -29.07
N VAL A 36 -16.07 -29.64 -27.82
CA VAL A 36 -16.03 -28.38 -27.08
C VAL A 36 -14.55 -27.99 -26.94
N THR A 37 -14.07 -27.07 -27.77
CA THR A 37 -12.77 -26.44 -27.56
C THR A 37 -12.86 -25.64 -26.27
N PRO A 38 -12.11 -25.95 -25.20
CA PRO A 38 -12.07 -25.07 -24.04
C PRO A 38 -11.53 -23.71 -24.52
N THR A 39 -12.31 -22.66 -24.27
CA THR A 39 -11.85 -21.27 -24.39
C THR A 39 -10.51 -21.17 -23.65
N PRO A 40 -9.46 -20.55 -24.24
CA PRO A 40 -8.24 -20.29 -23.50
C PRO A 40 -8.61 -19.43 -22.29
N THR A 41 -8.55 -20.03 -21.10
CA THR A 41 -8.60 -19.29 -19.84
C THR A 41 -7.39 -18.36 -19.86
N VAL A 42 -7.64 -17.07 -20.11
CA VAL A 42 -6.68 -16.02 -19.75
C VAL A 42 -6.33 -16.30 -18.29
N PRO A 43 -5.05 -16.54 -17.93
CA PRO A 43 -4.68 -16.69 -16.55
C PRO A 43 -5.22 -15.47 -15.81
N ALA A 44 -6.13 -15.70 -14.84
CA ALA A 44 -6.45 -14.68 -13.88
C ALA A 44 -5.10 -14.23 -13.31
N THR A 45 -4.81 -12.93 -13.36
CA THR A 45 -3.70 -12.35 -12.60
C THR A 45 -3.77 -12.95 -11.20
N PRO A 46 -2.73 -13.65 -10.70
CA PRO A 46 -2.79 -14.20 -9.37
C PRO A 46 -3.13 -13.06 -8.41
N ALA A 47 -4.10 -13.29 -7.53
CA ALA A 47 -4.35 -12.37 -6.42
C ALA A 47 -3.01 -12.05 -5.76
N PRO A 48 -2.75 -10.78 -5.38
CA PRO A 48 -1.49 -10.41 -4.76
C PRO A 48 -1.21 -11.37 -3.61
N ASP A 49 -0.03 -12.00 -3.63
CA ASP A 49 0.41 -12.88 -2.55
C ASP A 49 0.46 -12.05 -1.27
N THR A 50 -0.59 -12.18 -0.45
CA THR A 50 -0.71 -11.38 0.76
C THR A 50 0.38 -11.73 1.78
N GLY A 51 0.98 -12.92 1.69
CA GLY A 51 2.17 -13.28 2.46
C GLY A 51 3.37 -12.42 2.07
N ALA A 52 3.62 -12.30 0.76
CA ALA A 52 4.68 -11.45 0.23
C ALA A 52 4.47 -9.97 0.58
N LEU A 53 3.24 -9.45 0.43
CA LEU A 53 2.93 -8.06 0.77
C LEU A 53 3.12 -7.78 2.27
N LYS A 54 2.71 -8.70 3.15
CA LYS A 54 2.96 -8.55 4.60
C LYS A 54 4.45 -8.46 4.94
N ALA A 55 5.27 -9.33 4.35
CA ALA A 55 6.71 -9.29 4.56
C ALA A 55 7.33 -7.99 4.03
N GLU A 56 6.86 -7.51 2.88
CA GLU A 56 7.29 -6.23 2.29
C GLU A 56 6.97 -5.05 3.21
N VAL A 57 5.72 -4.92 3.65
CA VAL A 57 5.31 -3.78 4.48
C VAL A 57 5.95 -3.85 5.88
N ALA A 58 6.20 -5.04 6.43
CA ALA A 58 6.97 -5.19 7.66
C ALA A 58 8.42 -4.67 7.54
N LEU A 59 9.09 -4.96 6.41
CA LEU A 59 10.43 -4.44 6.15
C LEU A 59 10.43 -2.92 5.93
N LEU A 60 9.39 -2.39 5.29
CA LEU A 60 9.21 -0.96 5.12
C LEU A 60 9.01 -0.25 6.47
N ALA A 61 8.17 -0.82 7.35
CA ALA A 61 7.99 -0.31 8.71
C ALA A 61 9.30 -0.34 9.51
N ALA A 62 10.12 -1.39 9.35
CA ALA A 62 11.43 -1.47 9.98
C ALA A 62 12.37 -0.34 9.52
N ALA A 63 12.43 -0.08 8.22
CA ALA A 63 13.23 1.02 7.68
C ALA A 63 12.76 2.38 8.20
N PHE A 64 11.44 2.58 8.32
CA PHE A 64 10.88 3.81 8.86
C PHE A 64 11.13 3.95 10.37
N ALA A 65 11.14 2.85 11.11
CA ALA A 65 11.46 2.85 12.54
C ALA A 65 12.90 3.33 12.79
N ASP A 66 13.83 2.99 11.90
CA ASP A 66 15.23 3.43 11.95
C ASP A 66 15.40 4.92 11.57
N GLU A 67 14.46 5.51 10.82
CA GLU A 67 14.50 6.91 10.38
C GLU A 67 13.84 7.88 11.38
N VAL A 68 12.80 7.44 12.08
CA VAL A 68 12.06 8.28 13.03
C VAL A 68 12.89 8.60 14.28
N ASP A 69 12.87 9.86 14.69
CA ASP A 69 13.47 10.30 15.96
C ASP A 69 12.68 9.75 17.17
N GLY A 70 13.13 8.61 17.69
CA GLY A 70 12.52 7.95 18.83
C GLY A 70 12.59 8.73 20.13
N ALA A 71 13.61 9.58 20.33
CA ALA A 71 13.71 10.44 21.51
C ALA A 71 12.68 11.58 21.45
N ALA A 72 12.51 12.19 20.27
CA ALA A 72 11.44 13.16 20.05
C ALA A 72 10.06 12.51 20.24
N LEU A 73 9.86 11.28 19.77
CA LEU A 73 8.62 10.54 19.97
C LEU A 73 8.33 10.23 21.45
N ALA A 74 9.37 9.91 22.24
CA ALA A 74 9.23 9.78 23.69
C ALA A 74 8.78 11.09 24.36
N THR A 75 9.35 12.23 23.94
CA THR A 75 8.91 13.56 24.40
C THR A 75 7.46 13.82 24.03
N VAL A 76 7.04 13.50 22.79
CA VAL A 76 5.64 13.64 22.38
C VAL A 76 4.71 12.79 23.23
N LEU A 77 5.10 11.55 23.56
CA LEU A 77 4.28 10.69 24.41
C LEU A 77 4.15 11.21 25.84
N ALA A 78 5.16 11.92 26.35
CA ALA A 78 5.13 12.49 27.69
C ALA A 78 4.37 13.83 27.76
N GLU A 79 4.53 14.68 26.75
CA GLU A 79 4.08 16.09 26.77
C GLU A 79 2.88 16.36 25.85
N GLY A 80 2.57 15.44 24.94
CA GLY A 80 1.45 15.54 24.01
C GLY A 80 1.70 16.44 22.78
N PRO A 81 0.62 16.78 22.05
CA PRO A 81 0.70 17.55 20.81
C PRO A 81 1.18 18.99 20.96
N ASP A 82 1.13 19.55 22.17
CA ASP A 82 1.63 20.89 22.47
C ASP A 82 3.15 20.94 22.67
N SER A 83 3.81 19.78 22.72
CA SER A 83 5.27 19.69 22.83
C SER A 83 5.97 20.27 21.60
N THR A 84 7.19 20.76 21.80
CA THR A 84 8.03 21.24 20.69
C THR A 84 8.49 20.11 19.77
N ALA A 85 8.41 18.86 20.23
CA ALA A 85 8.77 17.66 19.49
C ALA A 85 7.68 17.17 18.52
N PHE A 86 6.41 17.55 18.73
CA PHE A 86 5.29 17.03 17.93
C PHE A 86 5.39 17.40 16.45
N ALA A 87 5.57 18.69 16.15
CA ALA A 87 5.63 19.15 14.75
C ALA A 87 6.80 18.52 13.95
N PRO A 88 8.03 18.41 14.50
CA PRO A 88 9.10 17.65 13.86
C PRO A 88 8.74 16.19 13.55
N VAL A 89 8.16 15.46 14.52
CA VAL A 89 7.77 14.05 14.33
C VAL A 89 6.66 13.92 13.29
N LEU A 90 5.62 14.76 13.35
CA LEU A 90 4.57 14.79 12.34
C LEU A 90 5.15 15.04 10.93
N GLY A 91 6.09 15.98 10.81
CA GLY A 91 6.78 16.25 9.56
C GLY A 91 7.54 15.04 8.98
N GLN A 92 8.20 14.26 9.84
CA GLN A 92 8.86 13.01 9.44
C GLN A 92 7.84 12.00 8.89
N LEU A 93 6.76 11.75 9.63
CA LEU A 93 5.72 10.78 9.25
C LEU A 93 5.03 11.17 7.93
N VAL A 94 4.78 12.46 7.72
CA VAL A 94 4.25 12.98 6.44
C VAL A 94 5.22 12.72 5.29
N ALA A 95 6.52 12.94 5.50
CA ALA A 95 7.54 12.68 4.48
C ALA A 95 7.66 11.18 4.15
N LEU A 96 7.67 10.33 5.18
CA LEU A 96 7.68 8.87 5.05
C LEU A 96 6.46 8.37 4.28
N LYS A 97 5.26 8.86 4.62
CA LYS A 97 4.03 8.55 3.89
C LYS A 97 4.10 8.95 2.41
N ALA A 98 4.77 10.06 2.09
CA ALA A 98 4.91 10.54 0.71
C ALA A 98 5.99 9.79 -0.10
N SER A 99 6.80 8.93 0.53
CA SER A 99 7.91 8.23 -0.13
C SER A 99 7.47 7.14 -1.11
N ASP A 100 6.29 6.54 -0.90
CA ASP A 100 5.69 5.54 -1.79
C ASP A 100 4.18 5.83 -1.94
N PRO A 101 3.68 6.05 -3.17
CA PRO A 101 2.26 6.36 -3.40
C PRO A 101 1.29 5.22 -3.02
N ARG A 102 1.77 4.01 -2.74
CA ARG A 102 0.95 2.89 -2.24
C ARG A 102 0.60 3.05 -0.76
N ILE A 103 1.37 3.84 -0.01
CA ILE A 103 1.18 4.02 1.43
C ILE A 103 -0.08 4.87 1.67
N SER A 104 -1.05 4.28 2.35
CA SER A 104 -2.28 4.94 2.74
C SER A 104 -2.14 5.70 4.05
N TYR A 105 -1.45 5.13 5.04
CA TYR A 105 -1.21 5.73 6.35
C TYR A 105 0.19 5.40 6.87
N VAL A 106 0.74 6.35 7.63
CA VAL A 106 1.92 6.17 8.48
C VAL A 106 1.58 6.79 9.83
N TYR A 107 1.77 6.05 10.90
CA TYR A 107 1.42 6.47 12.24
C TYR A 107 2.33 5.80 13.27
N THR A 108 2.33 6.31 14.48
CA THR A 108 3.03 5.70 15.61
C THR A 108 2.03 5.26 16.67
N LEU A 109 2.36 4.17 17.35
CA LEU A 109 1.52 3.55 18.36
C LEU A 109 2.31 3.38 19.66
N GLU A 110 1.63 3.45 20.80
CA GLU A 110 2.11 2.83 22.04
C GLU A 110 1.39 1.50 22.29
N GLN A 111 2.14 0.53 22.79
CA GLN A 111 1.60 -0.64 23.46
C GLN A 111 1.94 -0.54 24.95
N GLN A 112 0.90 -0.36 25.76
CA GLN A 112 1.03 -0.27 27.21
C GLN A 112 -0.12 -1.00 27.88
N ASN A 113 0.19 -1.93 28.79
CA ASN A 113 -0.80 -2.69 29.56
C ASN A 113 -1.87 -3.40 28.70
N GLY A 114 -1.48 -3.90 27.53
CA GLY A 114 -2.39 -4.57 26.59
C GLY A 114 -3.33 -3.63 25.83
N THR A 115 -3.17 -2.30 25.98
CA THR A 115 -3.87 -1.30 25.19
C THR A 115 -2.95 -0.77 24.10
N VAL A 116 -3.51 -0.56 22.91
CA VAL A 116 -2.82 0.07 21.78
C VAL A 116 -3.43 1.46 21.58
N ARG A 117 -2.60 2.50 21.53
CA ARG A 117 -3.05 3.88 21.29
C ARG A 117 -2.19 4.58 20.26
N PHE A 118 -2.80 5.46 19.47
CA PHE A 118 -2.09 6.30 18.51
C PHE A 118 -1.32 7.41 19.21
N ILE A 119 -0.07 7.66 18.81
CA ILE A 119 0.75 8.77 19.33
C ILE A 119 0.75 9.91 18.33
N VAL A 120 1.30 9.69 17.13
CA VAL A 120 1.33 10.67 16.03
C VAL A 120 0.89 10.00 14.75
N ASP A 121 -0.02 10.65 14.04
CA ASP A 121 -0.54 10.21 12.75
C ASP A 121 -0.08 11.20 11.67
N ALA A 122 0.41 10.72 10.52
CA ALA A 122 0.75 11.58 9.38
C ALA A 122 -0.44 12.46 8.93
N ASN A 123 -1.67 12.00 9.19
CA ASN A 123 -2.91 12.71 8.91
C ASN A 123 -3.46 13.47 10.12
N TYR A 124 -2.70 13.67 11.20
CA TYR A 124 -3.18 14.35 12.40
C TYR A 124 -3.80 15.73 12.07
N GLY A 125 -5.01 15.97 12.58
CA GLY A 125 -5.78 17.19 12.31
C GLY A 125 -6.52 17.20 10.96
N LEU A 126 -6.40 16.15 10.15
CA LEU A 126 -7.21 15.92 8.96
C LEU A 126 -8.41 14.99 9.28
N PRO A 127 -9.46 14.96 8.43
CA PRO A 127 -10.67 14.15 8.70
C PRO A 127 -10.42 12.67 8.95
N ASP A 128 -9.38 12.09 8.31
CA ASP A 128 -9.05 10.67 8.41
C ASP A 128 -7.86 10.39 9.33
N GLY A 129 -7.45 11.36 10.16
CA GLY A 129 -6.36 11.18 11.13
C GLY A 129 -6.86 10.77 12.51
N SER A 130 -6.11 9.90 13.17
CA SER A 130 -6.34 9.57 14.58
C SER A 130 -5.94 10.74 15.51
N ALA A 131 -6.62 10.83 16.65
CA ALA A 131 -6.27 11.78 17.71
C ALA A 131 -5.14 11.24 18.60
N TYR A 132 -4.47 12.14 19.32
CA TYR A 132 -3.42 11.78 20.28
C TYR A 132 -3.99 10.90 21.40
N LEU A 133 -3.33 9.77 21.66
CA LEU A 133 -3.73 8.70 22.58
C LEU A 133 -5.13 8.15 22.33
N GLN A 134 -5.63 8.27 21.10
CA GLN A 134 -6.83 7.54 20.70
C GLN A 134 -6.57 6.04 20.78
N GLU A 135 -7.42 5.32 21.50
CA GLU A 135 -7.35 3.85 21.55
C GLU A 135 -7.64 3.26 20.17
N TYR A 136 -6.96 2.16 19.84
CA TYR A 136 -7.14 1.42 18.60
C TYR A 136 -7.88 0.09 18.86
N PRO A 137 -9.22 0.09 18.99
CA PRO A 137 -9.98 -1.10 19.36
C PRO A 137 -9.97 -2.18 18.25
N ASP A 138 -9.83 -1.74 17.00
CA ASP A 138 -9.83 -2.60 15.81
C ASP A 138 -8.41 -3.07 15.43
N ALA A 139 -7.42 -2.89 16.32
CA ALA A 139 -6.05 -3.31 16.08
C ALA A 139 -5.95 -4.82 15.74
N PRO A 140 -5.10 -5.21 14.77
CA PRO A 140 -4.95 -6.60 14.38
C PRO A 140 -4.36 -7.46 15.50
N ASP A 141 -4.53 -8.78 15.41
CA ASP A 141 -4.12 -9.74 16.44
C ASP A 141 -2.62 -9.62 16.80
N GLU A 142 -1.78 -9.28 15.82
CA GLU A 142 -0.35 -9.05 15.97
C GLU A 142 -0.02 -7.94 16.99
N LEU A 143 -0.91 -6.96 17.18
CA LEU A 143 -0.74 -5.88 18.16
C LEU A 143 -1.32 -6.19 19.55
N LYS A 144 -1.95 -7.35 19.74
CA LYS A 144 -2.49 -7.78 21.05
C LYS A 144 -1.40 -8.32 21.99
N VAL A 145 -0.21 -8.57 21.45
CA VAL A 145 0.99 -8.96 22.20
C VAL A 145 2.10 -7.93 21.97
N PRO A 146 3.07 -7.83 22.90
CA PRO A 146 4.25 -6.99 22.71
C PRO A 146 4.97 -7.27 21.38
N VAL A 147 5.04 -6.28 20.49
CA VAL A 147 5.76 -6.38 19.21
C VAL A 147 7.21 -5.95 19.41
N THR A 148 8.11 -6.94 19.46
CA THR A 148 9.55 -6.71 19.70
C THR A 148 10.40 -6.82 18.43
N ALA A 149 9.78 -7.08 17.29
CA ALA A 149 10.43 -7.18 15.98
C ALA A 149 9.43 -6.80 14.88
N PRO A 150 9.90 -6.40 13.68
CA PRO A 150 9.02 -6.07 12.58
C PRO A 150 8.06 -7.22 12.22
N VAL A 151 6.78 -6.88 12.03
CA VAL A 151 5.72 -7.85 11.73
C VAL A 151 4.76 -7.28 10.70
N GLY A 152 4.29 -8.12 9.78
CA GLY A 152 3.24 -7.79 8.83
C GLY A 152 1.92 -8.42 9.24
N ALA A 153 0.83 -7.66 9.14
CA ALA A 153 -0.51 -8.08 9.52
C ALA A 153 -1.48 -7.94 8.34
N GLY A 154 -2.57 -8.71 8.40
CA GLY A 154 -3.69 -8.57 7.47
C GLY A 154 -3.80 -9.61 6.32
N PRO A 155 -4.76 -9.38 5.41
CA PRO A 155 -5.59 -8.17 5.34
C PRO A 155 -6.59 -8.12 6.51
N TYR A 156 -6.83 -6.93 7.06
CA TYR A 156 -7.82 -6.71 8.12
C TYR A 156 -8.58 -5.40 7.86
N THR A 157 -9.74 -5.24 8.48
CA THR A 157 -10.60 -4.06 8.31
C THR A 157 -10.74 -3.32 9.62
N ASP A 158 -10.60 -1.99 9.58
CA ASP A 158 -10.83 -1.08 10.68
C ASP A 158 -11.73 0.10 10.26
N SER A 159 -11.75 1.16 11.08
CA SER A 159 -12.53 2.38 10.85
C SER A 159 -12.14 3.18 9.59
N TRP A 160 -10.95 2.97 9.02
CA TRP A 160 -10.42 3.68 7.85
C TRP A 160 -10.38 2.81 6.57
N GLY A 161 -10.61 1.51 6.69
CA GLY A 161 -10.84 0.58 5.58
C GLY A 161 -10.13 -0.75 5.74
N THR A 162 -9.72 -1.36 4.62
CA THR A 162 -9.07 -2.67 4.60
C THR A 162 -7.61 -2.52 4.20
N PHE A 163 -6.71 -3.09 5.01
CA PHE A 163 -5.27 -2.88 4.87
C PHE A 163 -4.48 -4.16 5.04
N VAL A 164 -3.33 -4.21 4.36
CA VAL A 164 -2.17 -4.97 4.81
C VAL A 164 -1.20 -3.99 5.44
N SER A 165 -0.78 -4.28 6.66
CA SER A 165 -0.02 -3.34 7.48
C SER A 165 1.30 -3.94 7.94
N GLY A 166 2.28 -3.08 8.15
CA GLY A 166 3.57 -3.43 8.76
C GLY A 166 3.76 -2.62 10.03
N PHE A 167 4.27 -3.28 11.06
CA PHE A 167 4.55 -2.68 12.36
C PHE A 167 5.99 -2.97 12.74
N ALA A 168 6.71 -1.99 13.26
CA ALA A 168 8.07 -2.18 13.74
C ALA A 168 8.33 -1.36 15.01
N PRO A 169 9.12 -1.87 15.97
CA PRO A 169 9.47 -1.14 17.18
C PRO A 169 10.42 0.01 16.88
N VAL A 170 10.12 1.17 17.46
CA VAL A 170 10.96 2.37 17.44
C VAL A 170 11.76 2.44 18.73
N GLN A 171 13.06 2.68 18.64
CA GLN A 171 13.91 2.82 19.81
C GLN A 171 13.73 4.19 20.46
N THR A 172 12.96 4.25 21.55
CA THR A 172 12.65 5.50 22.28
C THR A 172 13.42 5.66 23.59
N GLY A 173 13.96 4.55 24.14
CA GLY A 173 14.58 4.53 25.47
C GLY A 173 13.58 4.48 26.63
N LEU A 174 12.29 4.27 26.36
CA LEU A 174 11.28 4.00 27.38
C LEU A 174 11.32 2.53 27.81
N ASP A 175 11.24 2.26 29.11
CA ASP A 175 11.32 0.89 29.64
C ASP A 175 9.95 0.20 29.75
N ASP A 176 8.88 0.96 30.02
CA ASP A 176 7.55 0.42 30.33
C ASP A 176 6.55 0.47 29.16
N THR A 177 6.96 1.04 28.02
CA THR A 177 6.10 1.23 26.85
C THR A 177 6.86 0.85 25.59
N ILE A 178 6.26 -0.05 24.79
CA ILE A 178 6.75 -0.31 23.44
C ILE A 178 6.12 0.72 22.52
N VAL A 179 6.96 1.42 21.75
CA VAL A 179 6.51 2.36 20.74
C VAL A 179 6.76 1.75 19.37
N LEU A 180 5.75 1.80 18.50
CA LEU A 180 5.79 1.23 17.17
C LEU A 180 5.60 2.33 16.13
N ILE A 181 6.10 2.09 14.93
CA ILE A 181 5.61 2.72 13.70
C ILE A 181 4.75 1.70 12.93
N GLY A 182 3.62 2.16 12.42
CA GLY A 182 2.70 1.43 11.56
C GLY A 182 2.68 2.03 10.16
N VAL A 183 2.60 1.16 9.14
CA VAL A 183 2.49 1.53 7.74
C VAL A 183 1.39 0.71 7.11
N ASP A 184 0.43 1.37 6.46
CA ASP A 184 -0.72 0.70 5.84
C ASP A 184 -0.70 0.81 4.32
N ILE A 185 -0.94 -0.32 3.65
CA ILE A 185 -1.27 -0.38 2.23
C ILE A 185 -2.70 -0.88 2.08
N ARG A 186 -3.54 -0.08 1.42
CA ARG A 186 -4.94 -0.43 1.16
C ARG A 186 -5.05 -1.56 0.14
N VAL A 187 -5.96 -2.50 0.40
CA VAL A 187 -6.26 -3.66 -0.47
C VAL A 187 -7.76 -3.84 -0.72
#